data_AF-A0A7Y7IYV3-F1
#
_entry.id   AF-A0A7Y7IYV3-F1
#
_cell.length_a   1.000
_cell.length_b   1.000
_cell.length_c   1.000
_cell.angle_alpha   90.00
_cell.angle_beta   90.00
_cell.angle_gamma   90.00
#
_symmetry.space_group_name_H-M   'P 1'
#
loop_
_entity.id
_entity.type
_entity.pdbx_description
1 polymer ?
#
loop_
_entity_poly.entity_id
_entity_poly.type
_entity_poly.pdbx_seq_one_letter_code
_entity_poly.pdbx_strand_id
1 'polypeptide(L)'
;MPHISKNALAWTSLGVSIAALGLKYAAWRATGSIALYSDALETIINVVAAVAGLWALRIASRPPDENHTYGHYKAEYLSAVAEGVLVLLTALAIGREAWIDWLHPALPRAPLAGIAL
;
A
#
# COMPACT_ATOMS: atom_id res chain seq x y z
N MET A 1 -21.78 10.88 16.98
CA MET A 1 -20.77 10.21 16.13
C MET A 1 -19.42 10.45 16.78
N PRO A 2 -18.66 9.42 17.18
CA PRO A 2 -17.35 9.63 17.81
C PRO A 2 -16.41 10.34 16.81
N HIS A 3 -15.90 11.51 17.19
CA HIS A 3 -14.92 12.27 16.41
C HIS A 3 -13.55 11.58 16.56
N ILE A 4 -13.30 10.53 15.78
CA ILE A 4 -11.97 9.92 15.72
C ILE A 4 -11.02 10.95 15.10
N SER A 5 -9.95 11.29 15.81
CA SER A 5 -8.97 12.25 15.30
C SER A 5 -8.29 11.67 14.05
N LYS A 6 -8.11 12.49 13.01
CA LYS A 6 -7.46 12.08 11.76
C LYS A 6 -6.08 11.43 12.00
N ASN A 7 -5.37 11.90 13.03
CA ASN A 7 -4.09 11.32 13.45
C ASN A 7 -4.22 9.91 14.03
N ALA A 8 -5.28 9.60 14.78
CA ALA A 8 -5.47 8.25 15.32
C ALA A 8 -5.70 7.23 14.20
N LEU A 9 -6.49 7.59 13.18
CA LEU A 9 -6.74 6.75 11.99
C LEU A 9 -5.45 6.50 11.19
N ALA A 10 -4.62 7.53 11.04
CA ALA A 10 -3.32 7.44 10.38
C ALA A 10 -2.39 6.42 11.07
N TRP A 11 -2.27 6.50 12.39
CA TRP A 11 -1.39 5.63 13.17
C TRP A 11 -1.88 4.17 13.19
N THR A 12 -3.19 3.95 13.30
CA THR A 12 -3.74 2.58 13.26
C THR A 12 -3.56 1.96 11.88
N SER A 13 -3.80 2.70 10.80
CA SER A 13 -3.58 2.23 9.44
C SER A 13 -2.11 1.87 9.19
N LEU A 14 -1.18 2.70 9.65
CA LEU A 14 0.25 2.42 9.53
C LEU A 14 0.65 1.15 10.30
N GLY A 15 0.17 1.00 11.54
CA GLY A 15 0.44 -0.19 12.37
C GLY A 15 -0.08 -1.49 11.73
N VAL A 16 -1.31 -1.47 11.20
CA VAL A 16 -1.89 -2.62 10.49
C VAL A 16 -1.09 -2.96 9.24
N SER A 17 -0.66 -1.94 8.48
CA SER A 17 0.09 -2.15 7.24
C SER A 17 1.47 -2.76 7.49
N ILE A 18 2.17 -2.33 8.54
CA ILE A 18 3.45 -2.92 8.95
C ILE A 18 3.26 -4.37 9.41
N ALA A 19 2.22 -4.65 10.19
CA ALA A 19 1.93 -6.01 10.64
C ALA A 19 1.63 -6.95 9.45
N ALA A 20 0.81 -6.48 8.49
CA ALA A 20 0.50 -7.21 7.27
C ALA A 20 1.76 -7.48 6.44
N LEU A 21 2.63 -6.48 6.28
CA LEU A 21 3.91 -6.64 5.57
C LEU A 21 4.79 -7.71 6.22
N GLY A 22 4.91 -7.69 7.56
CA GLY A 22 5.68 -8.68 8.30
C GLY A 22 5.17 -10.11 8.10
N LEU A 23 3.84 -10.30 8.15
CA LEU A 23 3.20 -11.59 7.91
C LEU A 23 3.44 -12.09 6.48
N LYS A 24 3.22 -11.24 5.47
CA LYS A 24 3.43 -11.60 4.06
C LYS A 24 4.90 -11.94 3.77
N TYR A 25 5.83 -11.18 4.34
CA TYR A 25 7.26 -11.46 4.21
C TYR A 25 7.66 -12.79 4.86
N ALA A 26 7.14 -13.08 6.06
CA ALA A 26 7.36 -14.37 6.71
C ALA A 26 6.80 -15.54 5.88
N ALA A 27 5.59 -15.38 5.33
CA ALA A 27 4.96 -16.36 4.45
C ALA A 27 5.74 -16.58 3.15
N TRP A 28 6.24 -15.51 2.53
CA TRP A 28 7.15 -15.63 1.39
C TRP A 28 8.42 -16.39 1.76
N ARG A 29 9.06 -16.05 2.89
CA ARG A 29 10.32 -16.69 3.31
C ARG A 29 10.15 -18.18 3.58
N ALA A 30 8.99 -18.59 4.08
CA ALA A 30 8.65 -19.99 4.36
C ALA A 30 8.25 -20.78 3.10
N THR A 31 7.52 -20.16 2.16
CA THR A 31 6.96 -20.86 0.98
C THR A 31 7.80 -20.73 -0.29
N GLY A 32 8.63 -19.70 -0.39
CA GLY A 32 9.33 -19.32 -1.62
C GLY A 32 8.39 -18.91 -2.76
N SER A 33 7.13 -18.58 -2.44
CA SER A 33 6.09 -18.29 -3.44
C SER A 33 6.27 -16.91 -4.06
N ILE A 34 6.37 -16.85 -5.39
CA ILE A 34 6.42 -15.58 -6.14
C ILE A 34 5.13 -14.78 -5.93
N ALA A 35 3.97 -15.44 -5.83
CA ALA A 35 2.71 -14.75 -5.56
C ALA A 35 2.71 -14.03 -4.20
N LEU A 36 3.24 -14.67 -3.14
CA LEU A 36 3.36 -14.03 -1.82
C LEU A 36 4.42 -12.93 -1.81
N TYR A 37 5.45 -13.04 -2.66
CA TYR A 37 6.43 -11.97 -2.85
C TYR A 37 5.81 -10.74 -3.51
N SER A 38 5.05 -10.92 -4.59
CA SER A 38 4.34 -9.83 -5.28
C SER A 38 3.31 -9.16 -4.37
N ASP A 39 2.60 -9.93 -3.55
CA ASP A 39 1.66 -9.41 -2.54
C ASP A 39 2.36 -8.63 -1.39
N ALA A 40 3.58 -9.06 -1.00
CA ALA A 40 4.41 -8.32 -0.05
C ALA A 40 4.90 -6.99 -0.65
N LEU A 41 5.34 -6.98 -1.92
CA LEU A 41 5.73 -5.77 -2.64
C LEU A 41 4.58 -4.77 -2.78
N GLU A 42 3.37 -5.25 -3.09
CA GLU A 42 2.15 -4.42 -3.09
C GLU A 42 1.97 -3.73 -1.72
N THR A 43 2.16 -4.48 -0.64
CA THR A 43 1.98 -3.94 0.71
C THR A 43 3.03 -2.88 1.05
N ILE A 44 4.26 -3.01 0.55
CA ILE A 44 5.31 -1.98 0.66
C ILE A 44 4.87 -0.70 -0.05
N ILE A 45 4.37 -0.81 -1.29
CA ILE A 45 3.89 0.34 -2.07
C ILE A 45 2.76 1.04 -1.31
N ASN A 46 1.82 0.28 -0.74
CA ASN A 46 0.73 0.83 0.05
C ASN A 46 1.23 1.57 1.31
N VAL A 47 2.25 1.06 2.01
CA VAL A 47 2.86 1.76 3.15
C VAL A 47 3.50 3.08 2.71
N VAL A 48 4.24 3.08 1.59
CA VAL A 48 4.86 4.29 1.04
C VAL A 48 3.81 5.32 0.64
N ALA A 49 2.74 4.88 -0.01
CA ALA A 49 1.63 5.74 -0.39
C ALA A 49 0.92 6.34 0.84
N ALA A 50 0.67 5.53 1.87
CA ALA A 50 0.09 6.01 3.12
C ALA A 50 0.97 7.08 3.79
N VAL A 51 2.30 6.88 3.85
CA VAL A 51 3.23 7.88 4.40
C VAL A 51 3.22 9.18 3.58
N ALA A 52 3.21 9.07 2.24
CA ALA A 52 3.10 10.23 1.35
C ALA A 52 1.77 10.98 1.56
N GLY A 53 0.65 10.25 1.73
CA GLY A 53 -0.66 10.80 2.09
C GLY A 53 -0.65 11.58 3.39
N LEU A 54 0.00 11.05 4.44
CA LEU A 54 0.15 11.76 5.72
C LEU A 54 0.99 13.03 5.57
N TRP A 55 2.03 12.98 4.76
CA TRP A 55 2.86 14.14 4.49
C TRP A 55 2.09 15.22 3.72
N ALA A 56 1.31 14.82 2.72
CA ALA A 56 0.44 15.71 1.96
C ALA A 56 -0.66 16.33 2.82
N LEU A 57 -1.30 15.57 3.70
CA LEU A 57 -2.25 16.08 4.68
C LEU A 57 -1.61 17.12 5.59
N ARG A 58 -0.37 16.88 6.06
CA ARG A 58 0.36 17.83 6.89
C ARG A 58 0.67 19.13 6.15
N ILE A 59 0.95 19.06 4.84
CA ILE A 59 1.14 20.23 3.98
C ILE A 59 -0.19 20.95 3.76
N ALA A 60 -1.25 20.22 3.42
CA ALA A 60 -2.60 20.76 3.22
C ALA A 60 -3.16 21.47 4.45
N SER A 61 -2.75 21.04 5.65
CA SER A 61 -3.15 21.63 6.93
C SER A 61 -2.40 22.94 7.27
N ARG A 62 -1.42 23.36 6.48
CA ARG A 62 -0.67 24.60 6.75
C ARG A 62 -1.54 25.84 6.45
N PRO A 63 -1.43 26.90 7.25
CA PRO A 63 -2.13 28.15 6.99
C PRO A 63 -1.65 28.77 5.65
N PRO A 64 -2.47 29.62 5.01
CA PRO A 64 -2.09 30.33 3.79
C PRO A 64 -0.81 31.14 3.98
N ASP A 65 0.07 31.11 2.97
CA ASP A 65 1.33 31.88 2.93
C ASP A 65 1.35 32.82 1.72
N GLU A 66 2.36 33.68 1.63
CA GLU A 66 2.50 34.66 0.53
C GLU A 66 2.61 34.00 -0.85
N ASN A 67 3.10 32.76 -0.93
CA ASN A 67 3.20 31.99 -2.17
C ASN A 67 1.89 31.24 -2.52
N HIS A 68 1.02 31.01 -1.54
CA HIS A 68 -0.26 30.31 -1.69
C HIS A 68 -1.37 31.04 -0.94
N THR A 69 -1.87 32.13 -1.53
CA THR A 69 -2.91 32.99 -0.97
C THR A 69 -4.22 32.26 -0.66
N TYR A 70 -4.50 31.16 -1.37
CA TYR A 70 -5.67 30.31 -1.13
C TYR A 70 -5.40 29.13 -0.17
N GLY A 71 -4.16 28.93 0.28
CA GLY A 71 -3.75 27.81 1.13
C GLY A 71 -3.34 26.54 0.37
N HIS A 72 -2.88 25.54 1.13
CA HIS A 72 -2.23 24.33 0.61
C HIS A 72 -3.18 23.13 0.41
N TYR A 73 -4.49 23.32 0.56
CA TYR A 73 -5.49 22.23 0.55
C TYR A 73 -5.47 21.36 -0.71
N LYS A 74 -4.98 21.87 -1.84
CA LYS A 74 -4.81 21.10 -3.09
C LYS A 74 -3.79 19.96 -2.98
N ALA A 75 -2.88 20.00 -2.00
CA ALA A 75 -1.87 18.96 -1.79
C ALA A 75 -2.51 17.60 -1.46
N GLU A 76 -3.65 17.57 -0.77
CA GLU A 76 -4.38 16.34 -0.46
C GLU A 76 -4.87 15.64 -1.74
N TYR A 77 -5.46 16.40 -2.67
CA TYR A 77 -5.91 15.87 -3.96
C TYR A 77 -4.75 15.35 -4.81
N LEU A 78 -3.61 16.05 -4.81
CA LEU A 78 -2.42 15.61 -5.55
C LEU A 78 -1.92 14.27 -5.03
N SER A 79 -1.93 14.08 -3.71
CA SER A 79 -1.54 12.83 -3.08
C SER A 79 -2.50 11.70 -3.38
N ALA A 80 -3.81 11.95 -3.35
CA ALA A 80 -4.81 10.94 -3.69
C ALA A 80 -4.68 10.47 -5.15
N VAL A 81 -4.38 11.39 -6.08
CA VAL A 81 -4.10 11.04 -7.48
C VAL A 81 -2.82 10.20 -7.59
N ALA A 82 -1.75 10.60 -6.90
CA ALA A 82 -0.49 9.86 -6.92
C ALA A 82 -0.65 8.43 -6.37
N GLU A 83 -1.36 8.27 -5.26
CA GLU A 83 -1.71 6.97 -4.69
C GLU A 83 -2.56 6.14 -5.67
N GLY A 84 -3.59 6.73 -6.28
CA GLY A 84 -4.41 6.05 -7.28
C GLY A 84 -3.60 5.53 -8.47
N VAL A 85 -2.60 6.29 -8.93
CA VAL A 85 -1.68 5.86 -9.99
C VAL A 85 -0.82 4.67 -9.54
N LEU A 86 -0.27 4.71 -8.31
CA LEU A 86 0.52 3.60 -7.78
C LEU A 86 -0.31 2.30 -7.68
N VAL A 87 -1.55 2.40 -7.19
CA VAL A 87 -2.48 1.27 -7.11
C VAL A 87 -2.77 0.69 -8.50
N LEU A 88 -3.04 1.55 -9.50
CA LEU A 88 -3.24 1.10 -10.88
C LEU A 88 -2.02 0.37 -11.45
N LEU A 89 -0.81 0.89 -11.21
CA LEU A 89 0.42 0.25 -11.66
C LEU A 89 0.62 -1.13 -11.01
N THR A 90 0.38 -1.23 -9.70
CA THR A 90 0.44 -2.50 -8.97
C THR A 90 -0.57 -3.51 -9.51
N ALA A 91 -1.82 -3.08 -9.74
CA ALA A 91 -2.86 -3.95 -10.30
C ALA A 91 -2.49 -4.48 -11.70
N LEU A 92 -1.93 -3.63 -12.56
CA LEU A 92 -1.47 -4.04 -13.89
C LEU A 92 -0.28 -5.01 -13.82
N ALA A 93 0.66 -4.78 -12.90
CA ALA A 93 1.80 -5.67 -12.70
C ALA A 93 1.36 -7.07 -12.24
N ILE A 94 0.48 -7.14 -11.23
CA ILE A 94 -0.09 -8.41 -10.74
C ILE A 94 -0.91 -9.09 -11.83
N GLY A 95 -1.75 -8.34 -12.56
CA GLY A 95 -2.54 -8.88 -13.66
C GLY A 95 -1.67 -9.48 -14.77
N ARG A 96 -0.53 -8.86 -15.07
CA ARG A 96 0.46 -9.40 -16.01
C ARG A 96 1.08 -10.71 -15.51
N GLU A 97 1.50 -10.77 -14.25
CA GLU A 97 2.07 -12.00 -13.67
C GLU A 97 1.04 -13.14 -13.65
N ALA A 98 -0.19 -12.85 -13.20
CA ALA A 98 -1.29 -13.80 -13.20
C ALA A 98 -1.60 -14.34 -14.61
N TRP A 99 -1.55 -13.47 -15.63
CA TRP A 99 -1.74 -13.88 -17.03
C TRP A 99 -0.62 -14.82 -17.52
N ILE A 100 0.63 -14.56 -17.14
CA ILE A 100 1.77 -15.41 -17.50
C ILE A 100 1.67 -16.77 -16.82
N ASP A 101 1.36 -16.80 -15.53
CA ASP A 101 1.19 -18.04 -14.77
C ASP A 101 0.00 -18.88 -15.28
N TRP A 102 -1.06 -18.22 -15.74
CA TRP A 102 -2.20 -18.90 -16.38
C TRP A 102 -1.79 -19.65 -17.65
N LEU A 103 -0.90 -19.07 -18.45
CA LEU A 103 -0.39 -19.69 -19.68
C LEU A 103 0.67 -20.78 -19.41
N HIS A 104 1.34 -20.73 -18.25
CA HIS A 104 2.35 -21.69 -17.83
C HIS A 104 2.06 -22.25 -16.42
N PRO A 105 1.07 -23.14 -16.28
CA PRO A 105 0.68 -23.67 -14.99
C PRO A 105 1.84 -24.46 -14.35
N ALA A 106 2.38 -23.94 -13.25
CA ALA A 106 3.33 -24.66 -12.41
C ALA A 106 2.64 -25.10 -11.13
N LEU A 107 2.87 -26.34 -10.69
CA LEU A 107 2.37 -26.80 -9.40
C LEU A 107 3.01 -25.95 -8.28
N PRO A 108 2.22 -25.46 -7.30
CA PRO A 108 2.76 -24.75 -6.15
C PRO A 108 3.81 -25.60 -5.46
N ARG A 109 5.02 -25.05 -5.24
CA ARG A 109 6.15 -25.81 -4.66
C ARG A 109 5.94 -26.20 -3.19
N ALA A 110 5.00 -25.57 -2.48
CA ALA A 110 4.72 -25.85 -1.07
C ALA A 110 3.24 -25.58 -0.68
N PRO A 111 2.27 -26.40 -1.13
CA PRO A 111 0.84 -26.17 -0.90
C PRO A 111 0.46 -26.28 0.58
N LEU A 112 1.05 -27.22 1.34
CA LEU A 112 0.72 -27.42 2.75
C LEU A 112 1.31 -26.34 3.67
N ALA A 113 2.51 -25.83 3.35
CA ALA A 113 3.14 -24.75 4.13
C ALA A 113 2.44 -23.40 3.93
N GLY A 114 1.80 -23.18 2.77
CA GLY A 114 1.02 -21.97 2.49
C GLY A 114 -0.35 -21.93 3.16
N ILE A 115 -0.89 -23.05 3.63
CA ILE A 115 -2.20 -23.13 4.31
C ILE A 115 -2.06 -22.94 5.83
N ALA A 116 -0.87 -23.20 6.38
CA ALA A 116 -0.59 -23.12 7.82
C ALA A 116 -0.25 -21.71 8.34
N LEU A 117 -0.12 -20.72 7.44
CA LEU A 117 0.17 -19.32 7.70
C LEU A 117 -1.00 -18.44 7.25
#